data_AF-A0A231R9U2-F1
#
_entry.id   AF-A0A231R9U2-F1
#
_cell.length_a   1.000
_cell.length_b   1.000
_cell.length_c   1.000
_cell.angle_alpha   90.00
_cell.angle_beta   90.00
_cell.angle_gamma   90.00
#
_symmetry.space_group_name_H-M   'P 1'
#
loop_
_entity.id
_entity.type
_entity.pdbx_description
1 polymer ?
#
loop_
_entity_poly.entity_id
_entity_poly.type
_entity_poly.pdbx_seq_one_letter_code
_entity_poly.pdbx_strand_id
1 'polypeptide(L)'
;MKINDTQRIGAYRTYQQQSDIRANQVSGKRRKDEVQFSAEAMELLGAQRAEDPNRSQRIETLKKEVATGTYHVDSGKLAEKLLPFVRE
;
A
#
# COMPACT_ATOMS: atom_id res chain seq x y z
N MET A 1 -34.52 -14.16 64.94
CA MET A 1 -34.11 -12.98 64.17
C MET A 1 -33.94 -13.38 62.71
N LYS A 2 -34.51 -12.62 61.76
CA LYS A 2 -34.34 -12.83 60.31
C LYS A 2 -33.19 -11.95 59.83
N ILE A 3 -32.14 -12.56 59.26
CA ILE A 3 -30.97 -11.85 58.70
C ILE A 3 -31.12 -11.91 57.18
N ASN A 4 -31.19 -10.75 56.53
CA ASN A 4 -31.22 -10.64 55.07
C ASN A 4 -29.82 -10.28 54.57
N ASP A 5 -29.11 -11.23 53.98
CA ASP A 5 -27.76 -11.03 53.41
C ASP A 5 -27.84 -10.32 52.05
N THR A 6 -27.95 -8.99 52.06
CA THR A 6 -27.95 -8.16 50.83
C THR A 6 -26.56 -7.68 50.39
N GLN A 7 -25.51 -8.01 51.15
CA GLN A 7 -24.13 -7.55 50.88
C GLN A 7 -23.48 -8.20 49.64
N ARG A 8 -24.05 -9.29 49.11
CA ARG A 8 -23.42 -10.08 48.03
C ARG A 8 -23.66 -9.52 46.61
N ILE A 9 -24.65 -8.64 46.44
CA ILE A 9 -25.05 -8.12 45.11
C ILE A 9 -24.21 -6.91 44.68
N GLY A 10 -23.63 -6.16 45.64
CA GLY A 10 -22.80 -4.99 45.34
C GLY A 10 -21.42 -5.33 44.75
N ALA A 11 -20.82 -6.45 45.18
CA ALA A 11 -19.46 -6.86 44.77
C ALA A 11 -19.37 -7.34 43.31
N TYR A 12 -20.50 -7.67 42.66
CA TYR A 12 -20.52 -8.09 41.26
C TYR A 12 -20.39 -6.90 40.28
N ARG A 13 -20.81 -5.69 40.68
CA ARG A 13 -20.80 -4.51 39.81
C ARG A 13 -19.40 -3.92 39.59
N THR A 14 -18.49 -4.07 40.54
CA THR A 14 -17.12 -3.56 40.45
C THR A 14 -16.28 -4.34 39.43
N TYR A 15 -16.50 -5.65 39.30
CA TYR A 15 -15.81 -6.47 38.30
C TYR A 15 -16.28 -6.19 36.87
N GLN A 16 -17.57 -5.94 36.65
CA GLN A 16 -18.10 -5.57 35.33
C GLN A 16 -17.61 -4.19 34.87
N GLN A 17 -17.52 -3.20 35.75
CA GLN A 17 -17.02 -1.88 35.37
C GLN A 17 -15.53 -1.88 34.96
N GLN A 18 -14.71 -2.76 35.54
CA GLN A 18 -13.28 -2.84 35.18
C GLN A 18 -13.04 -3.53 33.82
N SER A 19 -13.90 -4.47 33.39
CA SER A 19 -13.79 -5.07 32.06
C SER A 19 -14.13 -4.07 30.95
N ASP A 20 -15.11 -3.20 31.16
CA ASP A 20 -15.54 -2.21 30.16
C ASP A 20 -14.48 -1.11 29.93
N ILE A 21 -13.76 -0.70 30.97
CA ILE A 21 -12.67 0.30 30.86
C ILE A 21 -11.49 -0.26 30.03
N ARG A 22 -11.17 -1.55 30.16
CA ARG A 22 -10.07 -2.18 29.40
C ARG A 22 -10.44 -2.40 27.93
N ALA A 23 -11.70 -2.73 27.63
CA ALA A 23 -12.17 -2.89 26.25
C ALA A 23 -12.12 -1.57 25.46
N ASN A 24 -12.38 -0.43 26.12
CA ASN A 24 -12.37 0.88 25.46
C ASN A 24 -10.97 1.45 25.17
N GLN A 25 -9.91 0.96 25.83
CA GLN A 25 -8.53 1.41 25.57
C GLN A 25 -7.91 0.78 24.32
N VAL A 26 -8.49 -0.29 23.76
CA VAL A 26 -7.97 -0.99 22.57
C VAL A 26 -8.41 -0.31 21.26
N SER A 27 -9.29 0.70 21.31
CA SER A 27 -9.81 1.40 20.11
C SER A 27 -8.94 2.58 19.63
N GLY A 28 -7.75 2.76 20.20
CA GLY A 28 -6.77 3.72 19.70
C GLY A 28 -6.43 3.42 18.23
N LYS A 29 -6.90 4.29 17.33
CA LYS A 29 -6.71 4.21 15.88
C LYS A 29 -5.23 3.95 15.58
N ARG A 30 -4.88 2.73 15.16
CA ARG A 30 -3.50 2.39 14.75
C ARG A 30 -3.10 3.37 13.66
N ARG A 31 -2.01 4.12 13.86
CA ARG A 31 -1.43 4.94 12.80
C ARG A 31 -1.11 4.00 11.65
N LYS A 32 -1.72 4.27 10.49
CA LYS A 32 -1.40 3.56 9.26
C LYS A 32 -0.11 4.18 8.73
N ASP A 33 0.80 3.34 8.29
CA ASP A 33 1.96 3.82 7.56
C ASP A 33 1.47 4.36 6.20
N GLU A 34 1.79 5.62 5.94
CA GLU A 34 1.48 6.29 4.67
C GLU A 34 2.78 6.57 3.93
N VAL A 35 2.83 6.23 2.65
CA VAL A 35 3.95 6.58 1.78
C VAL A 35 3.60 7.91 1.11
N GLN A 36 4.29 8.98 1.51
CA GLN A 36 4.19 10.28 0.85
C GLN A 36 5.38 10.47 -0.08
N PHE A 37 5.10 10.70 -1.37
CA PHE A 37 6.11 11.09 -2.34
C PHE A 37 6.42 12.58 -2.20
N SER A 38 7.69 12.97 -2.25
CA SER A 38 8.06 14.38 -2.29
C SER A 38 7.61 15.03 -3.60
N ALA A 39 7.30 16.32 -3.56
CA ALA A 39 6.96 17.10 -4.76
C ALA A 39 8.09 17.03 -5.81
N GLU A 40 9.34 17.12 -5.35
CA GLU A 40 10.54 17.00 -6.18
C GLU A 40 10.64 15.64 -6.90
N ALA A 41 10.34 14.53 -6.22
CA ALA A 41 10.36 13.20 -6.83
C ALA A 41 9.28 13.05 -7.91
N MET A 42 8.11 13.67 -7.71
CA MET A 42 7.05 13.69 -8.72
C MET A 42 7.45 14.55 -9.92
N GLU A 43 8.12 15.68 -9.71
CA GLU A 43 8.62 16.54 -10.79
C GLU A 43 9.69 15.85 -11.63
N LEU A 44 10.68 15.19 -11.00
CA LEU A 44 11.70 14.42 -11.71
C LEU A 44 11.10 13.29 -12.58
N LEU A 45 10.08 12.60 -12.05
CA LEU A 45 9.34 11.56 -12.78
C LEU A 45 8.50 12.13 -13.93
N GLY A 46 7.95 13.34 -13.76
CA GLY A 46 7.26 14.07 -14.82
C GLY A 46 8.20 14.51 -15.94
N ALA A 47 9.36 15.07 -15.60
CA ALA A 47 10.38 15.50 -16.54
C ALA A 47 10.90 14.34 -17.40
N GLN A 48 11.15 13.18 -16.79
CA GLN A 48 11.61 11.98 -17.50
C GLN A 48 10.57 11.42 -18.50
N ARG A 49 9.28 11.71 -18.29
CA ARG A 49 8.20 11.33 -19.23
C ARG A 49 8.04 12.31 -20.39
N ALA A 50 8.52 13.54 -20.25
CA ALA A 50 8.37 14.60 -21.24
C ALA A 50 9.39 14.55 -22.38
N GLU A 51 10.45 13.75 -22.27
CA GLU A 51 11.57 13.76 -23.23
C GLU A 51 11.22 13.17 -24.61
N ASP A 52 10.20 12.32 -24.74
CA ASP A 52 9.81 11.74 -26.04
C ASP A 52 8.44 12.28 -26.51
N PRO A 53 8.39 13.30 -27.38
CA PRO A 53 7.13 13.86 -27.90
C PRO A 53 6.31 12.82 -28.69
N ASN A 54 6.97 11.79 -29.22
CA ASN A 54 6.35 10.70 -29.97
C ASN A 54 6.09 9.44 -29.13
N ARG A 55 6.30 9.48 -27.80
CA ARG A 55 6.15 8.31 -26.92
C ARG A 55 4.77 7.70 -26.98
N SER A 56 3.74 8.54 -26.93
CA SER A 56 2.34 8.11 -26.94
C SER A 56 2.01 7.34 -28.22
N GLN A 57 2.38 7.89 -29.37
CA GLN A 57 2.19 7.27 -30.68
C GLN A 57 2.94 5.94 -30.78
N ARG A 58 4.20 5.89 -30.32
CA ARG A 58 5.01 4.66 -30.30
C ARG A 58 4.42 3.58 -29.39
N ILE A 59 3.84 3.96 -28.25
CA ILE A 59 3.16 3.00 -27.37
C ILE A 59 1.91 2.44 -28.05
N GLU A 60 1.13 3.28 -28.74
CA GLU A 60 -0.06 2.83 -29.46
C GLU A 60 0.26 1.87 -30.61
N THR A 61 1.32 2.14 -31.38
CA THR A 61 1.76 1.23 -32.45
C THR A 61 2.21 -0.11 -31.87
N LEU A 62 3.03 -0.10 -30.82
CA LEU A 62 3.49 -1.32 -30.14
C LEU A 62 2.32 -2.13 -29.56
N LYS A 63 1.33 -1.47 -28.95
CA LYS A 63 0.12 -2.16 -28.46
C LYS A 63 -0.63 -2.88 -29.57
N LYS A 64 -0.73 -2.27 -30.75
CA LYS A 64 -1.36 -2.89 -31.92
C LYS A 64 -0.56 -4.10 -32.38
N GLU A 65 0.76 -3.97 -32.54
CA GLU A 65 1.65 -5.07 -32.97
C GLU A 65 1.62 -6.27 -32.01
N VAL A 66 1.52 -6.01 -30.70
CA VAL A 66 1.39 -7.07 -29.70
C VAL A 66 0.02 -7.75 -29.79
N ALA A 67 -1.05 -6.98 -29.96
CA ALA A 67 -2.40 -7.52 -30.11
C ALA A 67 -2.57 -8.36 -31.39
N THR A 68 -1.88 -7.98 -32.48
CA THR A 68 -1.88 -8.73 -33.75
C THR A 68 -0.90 -9.90 -33.75
N GLY A 69 -0.08 -10.06 -32.70
CA GLY A 69 0.94 -11.11 -32.61
C GLY A 69 2.12 -10.93 -33.56
N THR A 70 2.28 -9.75 -34.16
CA THR A 70 3.37 -9.44 -35.11
C THR A 70 4.57 -8.80 -34.44
N TYR A 71 4.48 -8.49 -33.15
CA TYR A 71 5.59 -7.94 -32.39
C TYR A 71 6.71 -8.96 -32.20
N HIS A 72 7.90 -8.66 -32.71
CA HIS A 72 9.08 -9.50 -32.57
C HIS A 72 10.05 -8.93 -31.54
N VAL A 73 10.42 -9.76 -30.57
CA VAL A 73 11.41 -9.40 -29.54
C VAL A 73 12.80 -9.78 -30.04
N ASP A 74 13.60 -8.76 -30.35
CA ASP A 74 15.00 -8.92 -30.72
C ASP A 74 15.84 -9.27 -29.47
N SER A 75 16.39 -10.49 -29.45
CA SER A 75 17.17 -11.00 -28.33
C SER A 75 18.49 -10.25 -28.12
N GLY A 76 19.09 -9.69 -29.17
CA GLY A 76 20.31 -8.88 -29.07
C GLY A 76 20.03 -7.58 -28.33
N LYS A 77 18.98 -6.86 -28.73
CA LYS A 77 18.53 -5.63 -28.04
C LYS A 77 18.11 -5.89 -26.60
N LEU A 78 17.52 -7.06 -26.33
CA LEU A 78 17.18 -7.46 -24.96
C LEU A 78 18.44 -7.63 -24.11
N ALA A 79 19.46 -8.34 -24.62
CA ALA A 79 20.73 -8.53 -23.94
C ALA A 79 21.46 -7.20 -23.68
N GLU A 80 21.50 -6.29 -24.66
CA GLU A 80 22.08 -4.96 -24.51
C GLU A 80 21.42 -4.15 -23.38
N LYS A 81 20.08 -4.23 -23.26
CA LYS A 81 19.35 -3.54 -22.19
C LYS A 81 19.56 -4.16 -20.81
N LEU A 82 19.75 -5.47 -20.74
CA LEU A 82 20.00 -6.15 -19.48
C LEU A 82 21.46 -6.02 -19.02
N LEU A 83 22.38 -5.80 -19.95
CA LEU A 83 23.82 -5.71 -19.72
C LEU A 83 24.24 -4.83 -18.52
N PRO A 84 23.70 -3.62 -18.30
CA PRO A 84 24.11 -2.75 -17.20
C PRO A 84 23.77 -3.32 -15.81
N PHE A 85 22.85 -4.27 -15.73
CA PHE A 85 22.43 -4.89 -14.48
C PHE A 85 23.18 -6.19 -14.15
N VAL A 86 23.96 -6.71 -15.10
CA VAL A 86 24.69 -7.98 -14.98
C VAL A 86 26.20 -7.85 -15.15
N ARG A 87 26.71 -6.69 -15.60
CA ARG A 87 28.14 -6.40 -15.61
C ARG A 87 28.51 -5.58 -14.36
N GLU A 88 29.42 -6.13 -13.56
CA GLU A 88 30.15 -5.41 -12.50
C GLU A 88 31.15 -4.40 -13.09
#